data_AF-A0A4Y2HMV3-F1
#
_entry.id   AF-A0A4Y2HMV3-F1
#
_cell.length_a   1.000
_cell.length_b   1.000
_cell.length_c   1.000
_cell.angle_alpha   90.00
_cell.angle_beta   90.00
_cell.angle_gamma   90.00
#
_symmetry.space_group_name_H-M   'P 1'
#
loop_
_entity.id
_entity.type
_entity.pdbx_description
1 polymer ?
#
loop_
_entity_poly.entity_id
_entity_poly.type
_entity_poly.pdbx_seq_one_letter_code
_entity_poly.pdbx_strand_id
1 'polypeptide(L)'
;MPKRKAIFLSPLGPGTTVNDITNFLAPLNLKFLQCHRLKTKYQSYASFHIEAYENDLQQLLDSTFWPEGRLIAEFYGKLRNDHIS
;
A
#
# COMPACT_ATOMS: atom_id res chain seq x y z
N MET A 1 -11.17 -0.64 19.28
CA MET A 1 -10.97 -1.01 17.86
C MET A 1 -9.50 -1.30 17.64
N PRO A 2 -9.12 -2.27 16.80
CA PRO A 2 -7.70 -2.57 16.56
C PRO A 2 -6.99 -1.36 15.95
N LYS A 3 -5.73 -1.13 16.35
CA LYS A 3 -4.93 -0.02 15.85
C LYS A 3 -4.69 -0.19 14.36
N ARG A 4 -4.85 0.89 13.60
CA ARG A 4 -4.56 0.92 12.17
C ARG A 4 -3.17 1.48 11.93
N LYS A 5 -2.50 0.93 10.93
CA LYS A 5 -1.17 1.33 10.47
C LYS A 5 -1.13 1.22 8.96
N ALA A 6 -0.15 1.85 8.34
CA ALA A 6 -0.01 1.83 6.90
C ALA A 6 1.39 1.42 6.46
N ILE A 7 1.48 0.95 5.22
CA ILE A 7 2.73 0.80 4.49
C ILE A 7 2.77 1.74 3.30
N PHE A 8 3.99 2.12 2.93
CA PHE A 8 4.33 2.71 1.65
C PHE A 8 4.82 1.61 0.71
N LEU A 9 4.27 1.56 -0.50
CA LEU A 9 4.65 0.61 -1.54
C LEU A 9 5.05 1.36 -2.82
N SER A 10 6.26 1.12 -3.32
CA SER A 10 6.79 1.77 -4.53
C SER A 10 8.03 1.04 -5.06
N PRO A 11 8.46 1.24 -6.31
CA PRO A 11 7.66 1.68 -7.44
C PRO A 11 6.80 0.53 -7.96
N LEU A 12 5.64 0.83 -8.51
CA LEU A 12 4.83 -0.09 -9.32
C LEU A 12 4.65 0.46 -10.73
N GLY A 13 4.11 -0.35 -11.63
CA GLY A 13 3.82 0.08 -13.00
C GLY A 13 2.92 1.33 -12.99
N PRO A 14 3.13 2.30 -13.90
CA PRO A 14 2.36 3.54 -13.90
C PRO A 14 0.86 3.34 -14.17
N GLY A 15 0.50 2.21 -14.79
CA GLY A 15 -0.88 1.80 -15.00
C GLY A 15 -1.53 1.04 -13.83
N THR A 16 -0.76 0.68 -12.78
CA THR A 16 -1.31 -0.04 -11.63
C THR A 16 -2.36 0.82 -10.92
N THR A 17 -3.50 0.22 -10.63
CA THR A 17 -4.66 0.86 -10.00
C THR A 17 -4.84 0.41 -8.56
N VAL A 18 -5.68 1.12 -7.80
CA VAL A 18 -6.08 0.69 -6.46
C VAL A 18 -6.75 -0.68 -6.49
N ASN A 19 -7.55 -0.95 -7.53
CA ASN A 19 -8.27 -2.22 -7.69
C ASN A 19 -7.31 -3.41 -7.89
N ASP A 20 -6.21 -3.21 -8.63
CA ASP A 20 -5.20 -4.24 -8.83
C ASP A 20 -4.54 -4.63 -7.50
N ILE A 21 -4.24 -3.64 -6.66
CA ILE A 21 -3.69 -3.86 -5.32
C ILE A 21 -4.70 -4.56 -4.42
N THR A 22 -5.95 -4.09 -4.38
CA THR A 22 -6.97 -4.72 -3.52
C THR A 22 -7.26 -6.16 -3.95
N ASN A 23 -7.26 -6.45 -5.25
CA ASN A 23 -7.44 -7.82 -5.76
C ASN A 23 -6.24 -8.71 -5.44
N PHE A 24 -5.02 -8.19 -5.57
CA PHE A 24 -3.80 -8.90 -5.19
C PHE A 24 -3.77 -9.26 -3.69
N LEU A 25 -4.29 -8.36 -2.84
CA LEU A 25 -4.36 -8.56 -1.39
C LEU A 25 -5.58 -9.37 -0.93
N ALA A 26 -6.58 -9.55 -1.78
CA ALA A 26 -7.83 -10.23 -1.41
C ALA A 26 -7.63 -11.65 -0.81
N PRO A 27 -6.70 -12.49 -1.32
CA PRO A 27 -6.44 -13.80 -0.73
C PRO A 27 -5.93 -13.78 0.72
N LEU A 28 -5.36 -12.66 1.18
CA LEU A 28 -4.92 -12.51 2.58
C LEU A 28 -6.09 -12.38 3.57
N ASN A 29 -7.31 -12.12 3.07
CA ASN A 29 -8.53 -11.99 3.87
C ASN A 29 -8.39 -11.02 5.05
N LEU A 30 -7.78 -9.85 4.78
CA LEU A 30 -7.53 -8.81 5.78
C LEU A 30 -8.85 -8.29 6.35
N LYS A 31 -8.91 -8.08 7.67
CA LYS A 31 -10.14 -7.61 8.32
C LYS A 31 -10.46 -6.14 8.01
N PHE A 32 -9.46 -5.39 7.58
CA PHE A 32 -9.58 -4.01 7.13
C PHE A 32 -8.49 -3.71 6.11
N LEU A 33 -8.89 -3.05 5.03
CA LEU A 33 -7.99 -2.61 3.97
C LEU A 33 -8.48 -1.27 3.42
N GLN A 34 -7.61 -0.26 3.44
CA GLN A 34 -7.78 0.96 2.65
C GLN A 34 -6.53 1.17 1.81
N CYS A 35 -6.71 1.39 0.51
CA CYS A 35 -5.61 1.58 -0.42
C CYS A 35 -5.83 2.89 -1.17
N HIS A 36 -4.79 3.73 -1.19
CA HIS A 36 -4.79 4.99 -1.91
C HIS A 36 -3.58 5.01 -2.84
N ARG A 37 -3.82 5.38 -4.10
CA ARG A 37 -2.75 5.72 -5.02
C ARG A 37 -2.20 7.08 -4.62
N LEU A 38 -0.88 7.16 -4.47
CA LEU A 38 -0.20 8.40 -4.12
C LEU A 38 0.13 9.20 -5.39
N LYS A 39 0.02 10.51 -5.27
CA LYS A 39 0.51 11.46 -6.25
C LYS A 39 2.04 11.46 -6.22
N THR A 40 2.64 11.07 -7.33
CA THR A 40 4.09 11.01 -7.50
C THR A 40 4.58 12.18 -8.35
N LYS A 41 5.86 12.56 -8.18
CA LYS A 41 6.49 13.60 -9.03
C LYS A 41 6.63 13.15 -10.48
N TYR A 42 6.85 11.85 -10.69
CA TYR A 42 7.08 11.24 -11.99
C TYR A 42 5.94 10.29 -12.33
N GLN A 43 5.47 10.34 -13.57
CA GLN A 43 4.41 9.45 -14.09
C GLN A 43 4.96 8.10 -14.60
N SER A 44 6.25 7.82 -14.40
CA SER A 44 6.89 6.56 -14.81
C SER A 44 6.62 5.40 -13.85
N TYR A 45 6.07 5.68 -12.67
CA TYR A 45 5.70 4.68 -11.68
C TYR A 45 4.48 5.11 -10.87
N ALA A 46 3.88 4.14 -10.18
CA ALA A 46 2.86 4.38 -9.16
C ALA A 46 3.41 4.03 -7.78
N SER A 47 2.94 4.75 -6.76
CA SER A 47 3.17 4.42 -5.35
C SER A 47 1.84 4.37 -4.62
N PHE A 48 1.78 3.60 -3.55
CA PHE A 48 0.54 3.37 -2.81
C PHE A 48 0.75 3.52 -1.32
N HIS A 49 -0.29 4.02 -0.66
CA HIS A 49 -0.47 3.97 0.78
C HIS A 49 -1.53 2.90 1.06
N ILE A 50 -1.14 1.88 1.83
CA ILE A 50 -2.02 0.75 2.16
C ILE A 50 -2.16 0.68 3.66
N GLU A 51 -3.37 0.91 4.16
CA GLU A 51 -3.73 0.86 5.57
C GLU A 51 -4.40 -0.47 5.91
N ALA A 52 -3.94 -1.10 6.98
CA ALA A 52 -4.48 -2.34 7.53
C ALA A 52 -4.47 -2.26 9.06
N TYR A 53 -5.04 -3.27 9.73
CA TYR A 53 -4.84 -3.41 11.16
C TYR A 53 -3.40 -3.81 11.48
N GLU A 54 -2.89 -3.38 12.64
CA GLU A 54 -1.51 -3.64 13.06
C GLU A 54 -1.15 -5.14 13.05
N ASN A 55 -2.08 -6.02 13.43
CA ASN A 55 -1.89 -7.47 13.41
C ASN A 55 -1.69 -8.03 11.99
N ASP A 56 -2.32 -7.39 11.00
CA ASP A 56 -2.28 -7.79 9.59
C ASP A 56 -1.12 -7.12 8.84
N LEU A 57 -0.60 -6.00 9.38
CA LEU A 57 0.46 -5.20 8.75
C LEU A 57 1.77 -5.96 8.59
N GLN A 58 2.10 -6.89 9.49
CA GLN A 58 3.35 -7.65 9.41
C GLN A 58 3.44 -8.47 8.12
N GLN A 59 2.32 -9.04 7.64
CA GLN A 59 2.30 -9.76 6.37
C GLN A 59 2.53 -8.81 5.18
N LEU A 60 2.04 -7.57 5.28
CA LEU A 60 2.26 -6.55 4.26
C LEU A 60 3.69 -6.01 4.27
N LEU A 61 4.40 -6.07 5.39
CA LEU A 61 5.80 -5.65 5.51
C LEU A 61 6.79 -6.74 5.05
N ASP A 62 6.34 -7.97 4.87
CA ASP A 62 7.18 -9.04 4.36
C ASP A 62 7.56 -8.77 2.89
N SER A 63 8.85 -8.54 2.63
CA SER A 63 9.35 -8.28 1.29
C SER A 63 9.17 -9.46 0.33
N THR A 64 9.05 -10.69 0.84
CA THR A 64 8.86 -11.89 0.01
C THR A 64 7.44 -12.02 -0.55
N PHE A 65 6.47 -11.31 0.05
CA PHE A 65 5.09 -11.28 -0.42
C PHE A 65 4.92 -10.45 -1.69
N TRP A 66 5.75 -9.41 -1.88
CA TRP A 66 5.66 -8.51 -3.01
C TRP A 66 6.53 -8.96 -4.18
N PRO A 67 6.20 -8.55 -5.43
CA PRO A 67 7.07 -8.78 -6.57
C PRO A 67 8.49 -8.23 -6.34
N GLU A 68 9.47 -8.77 -7.04
CA GLU A 68 10.84 -8.28 -6.91
C GLU A 68 10.96 -6.79 -7.28
N GLY A 69 11.90 -6.10 -6.62
CA GLY A 69 12.22 -4.70 -6.86
C GLY A 69 11.23 -3.70 -6.27
N ARG A 70 10.37 -4.12 -5.32
CA ARG A 70 9.53 -3.20 -4.55
C ARG A 70 10.20 -2.78 -3.25
N LEU A 71 10.11 -1.49 -2.96
CA LEU A 71 10.32 -0.87 -1.67
C LEU A 71 9.02 -0.93 -0.88
N ILE A 72 9.10 -1.55 0.30
CA ILE A 72 8.04 -1.59 1.28
C ILE A 72 8.59 -1.06 2.59
N ALA A 73 7.87 -0.12 3.20
CA ALA A 73 8.22 0.44 4.49
C ALA A 73 6.95 0.80 5.26
N GLU A 74 7.01 0.82 6.59
CA GLU A 74 5.92 1.39 7.40
C GLU A 74 5.77 2.87 7.07
N PHE A 75 4.54 3.30 6.84
CA PHE A 75 4.19 4.70 6.60
C PHE A 75 3.82 5.35 7.93
N TYR A 76 4.59 6.35 8.32
CA TYR A 76 4.37 7.10 9.55
C TYR A 76 3.64 8.42 9.29
N GLY A 77 2.71 8.76 10.18
CA GLY A 77 1.91 9.99 10.10
C GLY A 77 0.57 9.78 9.41
N LYS A 78 -0.11 10.89 9.07
CA LYS A 78 -1.43 10.87 8.43
C LYS A 78 -1.28 11.10 6.93
N LEU A 79 -2.00 10.30 6.14
CA LEU A 79 -2.17 10.59 4.72
C LEU A 79 -2.97 11.88 4.56
N ARG A 80 -2.46 12.80 3.75
CA ARG A 80 -3.14 14.06 3.42
C ARG A 80 -3.82 13.93 2.06
N ASN A 81 -4.98 14.57 1.89
CA ASN A 81 -5.76 14.45 0.65
C ASN A 81 -5.03 14.97 -0.60
N ASP A 82 -4.15 15.96 -0.44
CA ASP A 82 -3.30 16.49 -1.52
C ASP A 82 -2.21 15.52 -2.00
N HIS A 83 -1.94 14.48 -1.22
CA HIS A 83 -1.02 13.40 -1.60
C HIS A 83 -1.71 12.26 -2.37
N ILE A 84 -3.04 12.25 -2.47
CA ILE A 84 -3.80 11.20 -3.17
C ILE A 84 -3.95 11.60 -4.63
N SER A 85 -3.78 10.64 -5.54
CA SER A 85 -3.94 10.82 -6.99
C SER A 85 -5.37 10.63 -7.46
#